data_AF-A0AA35GXP3-F1
#
_entry.id   AF-A0AA35GXP3-F1
#
_cell.length_a   1.000
_cell.length_b   1.000
_cell.length_c   1.000
_cell.angle_alpha   90.00
_cell.angle_beta   90.00
_cell.angle_gamma   90.00
#
_symmetry.space_group_name_H-M   'P 1'
#
loop_
_entity.id
_entity.type
_entity.pdbx_description
1 polymer ?
#
loop_
_entity_poly.entity_id
_entity_poly.type
_entity_poly.pdbx_seq_one_letter_code
_entity_poly.pdbx_strand_id
1 'polypeptide(L)'
;MKGGTAINLFEHDLPRLSVDIDLTWLPAHGFAEDAAAIDKALTALADTLRIQSKTMHVQPSASQGSQGSTRLIVRRGRSLVQIETTPVMRGTVHPVREMDVRPVVEDAFGFASAQVLNFADLYAGKLAAALSRQHPRDLFDVGLLLDDERADKALWYTFLVYLTCSPKPAWEMLEPQIPRDFEDIFQAHFKGMTAAHVAAHELLEYRKRLLMRIAEWMDEPSQAFLFSVEDEQPDFELIGLPQALELPGVKRKLQNLGRRSEDKRRADRLQLEQALTRLPPN
;
A
#
# COMPACT_ATOMS: atom_id res chain seq x y z
N MET A 1 -2.43 11.10 4.02
CA MET A 1 -3.41 10.03 3.81
C MET A 1 -2.94 9.10 2.72
N LYS A 2 -3.16 7.79 2.90
CA LYS A 2 -2.88 6.74 1.93
C LYS A 2 -4.07 5.78 1.82
N GLY A 3 -3.87 4.67 1.11
CA GLY A 3 -4.80 3.54 1.13
C GLY A 3 -6.08 3.78 0.33
N GLY A 4 -7.09 2.96 0.60
CA GLY A 4 -8.34 2.97 -0.18
C GLY A 4 -9.11 4.29 -0.05
N THR A 5 -9.11 4.90 1.13
CA THR A 5 -9.86 6.11 1.41
C THR A 5 -9.23 7.33 0.74
N ALA A 6 -7.90 7.42 0.69
CA ALA A 6 -7.23 8.44 -0.11
C ALA A 6 -7.62 8.34 -1.60
N ILE A 7 -7.58 7.13 -2.16
CA ILE A 7 -7.91 6.88 -3.57
C ILE A 7 -9.39 7.22 -3.86
N ASN A 8 -10.32 6.77 -3.02
CA ASN A 8 -11.75 6.93 -3.28
C ASN A 8 -12.28 8.35 -2.99
N LEU A 9 -11.59 9.15 -2.18
CA LEU A 9 -12.06 10.50 -1.84
C LEU A 9 -11.34 11.61 -2.61
N PHE A 10 -10.08 11.41 -2.98
CA PHE A 10 -9.23 12.47 -3.55
C PHE A 10 -8.80 12.20 -4.99
N GLU A 11 -8.66 10.93 -5.40
CA GLU A 11 -8.26 10.58 -6.79
C GLU A 11 -9.44 10.24 -7.69
N HIS A 12 -10.49 9.63 -7.14
CA HIS A 12 -11.65 9.15 -7.88
C HIS A 12 -12.97 9.61 -7.25
N ASP A 13 -14.03 9.64 -8.05
CA ASP A 13 -15.36 10.09 -7.63
C ASP A 13 -16.12 8.98 -6.86
N LEU A 14 -15.51 8.47 -5.78
CA LEU A 14 -16.05 7.44 -4.88
C LEU A 14 -16.60 6.18 -5.58
N PRO A 15 -15.80 5.48 -6.43
CA PRO A 15 -16.26 4.29 -7.15
C PRO A 15 -16.62 3.13 -6.21
N ARG A 16 -16.11 3.16 -4.96
CA ARG A 16 -16.55 2.27 -3.88
C ARG A 16 -16.41 2.93 -2.51
N LEU A 17 -17.12 2.39 -1.53
CA LEU A 17 -16.99 2.82 -0.14
C LEU A 17 -15.65 2.36 0.45
N SER A 18 -14.94 3.29 1.10
CA SER A 18 -13.76 3.04 1.91
C SER A 18 -13.85 3.93 3.15
N VAL A 19 -13.81 3.32 4.34
CA VAL A 19 -14.15 4.01 5.59
C VAL A 19 -12.97 4.19 6.54
N ASP A 20 -11.95 3.34 6.47
CA ASP A 20 -10.76 3.43 7.33
C ASP A 20 -9.79 4.50 6.81
N ILE A 21 -9.21 5.28 7.71
CA ILE A 21 -8.27 6.36 7.40
C ILE A 21 -6.85 5.85 7.63
N ASP A 22 -6.18 5.54 6.52
CA ASP A 22 -4.77 5.13 6.54
C ASP A 22 -3.85 6.35 6.43
N LEU A 23 -2.89 6.44 7.36
CA LEU A 23 -1.90 7.50 7.44
C LEU A 23 -0.49 6.94 7.22
N THR A 24 0.35 7.77 6.61
CA THR A 24 1.79 7.56 6.55
C THR A 24 2.44 8.57 7.46
N TRP A 25 3.26 8.12 8.40
CA TRP A 25 4.11 8.99 9.18
C TRP A 25 5.23 9.53 8.28
N LEU A 26 5.30 10.84 8.09
CA LEU A 26 6.26 11.48 7.19
C LEU A 26 7.66 11.65 7.78
N PRO A 27 7.83 12.00 9.07
CA PRO A 27 9.15 11.99 9.68
C PRO A 27 9.78 10.61 9.56
N ALA A 28 11.06 10.57 9.22
CA ALA A 28 11.80 9.34 9.01
C ALA A 28 13.04 9.30 9.92
N HIS A 29 12.82 9.54 11.22
CA HIS A 29 13.87 9.44 12.23
C HIS A 29 14.12 7.97 12.64
N GLY A 30 14.78 7.76 13.78
CA GLY A 30 14.95 6.44 14.35
C GLY A 30 13.61 5.77 14.67
N PHE A 31 13.52 4.44 14.55
CA PHE A 31 12.27 3.70 14.79
C PHE A 31 11.64 3.98 16.16
N ALA A 32 12.44 3.99 17.23
CA ALA A 32 11.94 4.22 18.58
C ALA A 32 11.41 5.65 18.77
N GLU A 33 12.11 6.64 18.19
CA GLU A 33 11.71 8.04 18.23
C GLU A 33 10.38 8.26 17.50
N ASP A 34 10.28 7.79 16.26
CA ASP A 34 9.05 7.91 15.47
C ASP A 34 7.88 7.14 16.11
N ALA A 35 8.12 5.97 16.70
CA ALA A 35 7.07 5.20 17.37
C ALA A 35 6.49 5.95 18.58
N ALA A 36 7.34 6.58 19.40
CA ALA A 36 6.89 7.41 20.51
C ALA A 36 6.15 8.67 20.03
N ALA A 37 6.61 9.29 18.94
CA ALA A 37 5.95 10.45 18.34
C ALA A 37 4.57 10.10 17.77
N ILE A 38 4.44 8.94 17.12
CA ILE A 38 3.17 8.39 16.63
C ILE A 38 2.18 8.19 17.78
N ASP A 39 2.61 7.52 18.87
CA ASP A 39 1.74 7.26 20.03
C ASP A 39 1.24 8.56 20.66
N LYS A 40 2.14 9.54 20.82
CA LYS A 40 1.79 10.88 21.31
C LYS A 40 0.80 11.60 20.39
N ALA A 41 1.02 11.56 19.08
CA ALA A 41 0.15 12.21 18.09
C ALA A 41 -1.25 11.58 18.07
N LEU A 42 -1.35 10.25 18.08
CA LEU A 42 -2.65 9.56 18.12
C LEU A 42 -3.38 9.79 19.45
N THR A 43 -2.67 9.85 20.58
CA THR A 43 -3.27 10.18 21.87
C THR A 43 -3.85 11.59 21.86
N ALA A 44 -3.09 12.59 21.38
CA ALA A 44 -3.57 13.96 21.26
C ALA A 44 -4.77 14.08 20.30
N LEU A 45 -4.77 13.34 19.20
CA LEU A 45 -5.90 13.28 18.28
C LEU A 45 -7.14 12.66 18.95
N ALA A 46 -6.96 11.58 19.72
CA ALA A 46 -8.04 10.95 20.45
C ALA A 46 -8.69 11.92 21.45
N ASP A 47 -7.89 12.69 22.18
CA ASP A 47 -8.38 13.68 23.13
C ASP A 47 -9.12 14.82 22.44
N THR A 48 -8.59 15.31 21.32
CA THR A 48 -9.25 16.33 20.49
C THR A 48 -10.64 15.87 20.03
N LEU A 49 -10.74 14.65 19.50
CA LEU A 49 -12.01 14.07 19.04
C LEU A 49 -13.02 13.89 20.18
N ARG A 50 -12.57 13.46 21.37
CA ARG A 50 -13.42 13.33 22.57
C ARG A 50 -13.94 14.67 23.06
N ILE A 51 -13.14 15.73 22.98
CA ILE A 51 -13.53 17.09 23.36
C ILE A 51 -14.55 17.65 22.37
N GLN A 52 -14.31 17.48 21.07
CA GLN A 52 -15.18 18.02 20.01
C GLN A 52 -16.55 17.35 19.96
N SER A 53 -16.67 16.07 20.35
CA SER A 53 -17.92 15.36 20.29
C SER A 53 -18.12 14.37 21.45
N LYS A 54 -19.06 14.70 22.34
CA LYS A 54 -19.47 13.80 23.43
C LYS A 54 -20.17 12.52 22.94
N THR A 55 -20.57 12.45 21.68
CA THR A 55 -21.20 11.28 21.07
C THR A 55 -20.21 10.35 20.38
N MET A 56 -18.93 10.75 20.28
CA MET A 56 -17.87 9.91 19.76
C MET A 56 -17.17 9.14 20.89
N HIS A 57 -17.10 7.83 20.75
CA HIS A 57 -16.26 6.98 21.59
C HIS A 57 -14.95 6.71 20.86
N VAL A 58 -13.84 7.21 21.41
CA VAL A 58 -12.51 7.07 20.80
C VAL A 58 -11.61 6.24 21.68
N GLN A 59 -11.02 5.19 21.12
CA GLN A 59 -10.14 4.27 21.82
C GLN A 59 -8.81 4.10 21.06
N PRO A 60 -7.68 4.50 21.66
CA PRO A 60 -6.36 4.13 21.17
C PRO A 60 -6.14 2.62 21.22
N SER A 61 -5.43 2.10 20.22
CA SER A 61 -5.12 0.69 20.07
C SER A 61 -3.70 0.53 19.53
N ALA A 62 -3.01 -0.49 20.01
CA ALA A 62 -1.69 -0.89 19.56
C ALA A 62 -1.81 -2.08 18.60
N SER A 63 -0.96 -2.11 17.58
CA SER A 63 -0.78 -3.31 16.77
C SER A 63 0.01 -4.33 17.60
N GLN A 64 -0.14 -5.62 17.33
CA GLN A 64 0.66 -6.61 18.05
C GLN A 64 2.15 -6.32 17.91
N GLY A 65 2.86 -6.24 19.04
CA GLY A 65 4.29 -5.95 19.10
C GLY A 65 4.67 -4.47 18.93
N SER A 66 3.72 -3.53 18.84
CA SER A 66 4.05 -2.10 18.86
C SER A 66 4.27 -1.58 20.28
N GLN A 67 5.33 -0.80 20.46
CA GLN A 67 5.54 0.01 21.66
C GLN A 67 4.68 1.28 21.50
N GLY A 68 3.44 1.25 21.99
CA GLY A 68 2.49 2.36 21.89
C GLY A 68 1.40 2.17 20.84
N SER A 69 0.47 3.14 20.81
CA SER A 69 -0.70 3.19 19.95
C SER A 69 -0.29 3.40 18.50
N THR A 70 -0.93 2.66 17.59
CA THR A 70 -0.73 2.79 16.13
C THR A 70 -2.05 2.96 15.38
N ARG A 71 -3.16 2.85 16.11
CA ARG A 71 -4.52 2.97 15.60
C ARG A 71 -5.42 3.67 16.61
N LEU A 72 -6.41 4.41 16.12
CA LEU A 72 -7.57 4.87 16.87
C LEU A 72 -8.82 4.18 16.33
N ILE A 73 -9.65 3.66 17.23
CA ILE A 73 -10.99 3.17 16.91
C ILE A 73 -11.97 4.28 17.31
N VAL A 74 -12.62 4.89 16.32
CA VAL A 74 -13.59 5.97 16.51
C VAL A 74 -15.00 5.43 16.23
N ARG A 75 -15.89 5.50 17.21
CA ARG A 75 -17.28 5.04 17.09
C ARG A 75 -18.26 6.18 17.33
N ARG A 76 -19.30 6.25 16.50
CA ARG A 76 -20.46 7.14 16.69
C ARG A 76 -21.73 6.40 16.31
N GLY A 77 -22.56 6.09 17.31
CA GLY A 77 -23.74 5.23 17.12
C GLY A 77 -23.33 3.84 16.60
N ARG A 78 -23.83 3.47 15.41
CA ARG A 78 -23.51 2.19 14.74
C ARG A 78 -22.28 2.26 13.83
N SER A 79 -21.74 3.45 13.58
CA SER A 79 -20.62 3.64 12.65
C SER A 79 -19.29 3.55 13.40
N LEU A 80 -18.31 2.92 12.75
CA LEU A 80 -16.95 2.72 13.25
C LEU A 80 -15.97 3.09 12.14
N VAL A 81 -15.00 3.94 12.46
CA VAL A 81 -13.88 4.30 11.59
C VAL A 81 -12.58 3.99 12.31
N GLN A 82 -11.64 3.33 11.64
CA GLN A 82 -10.28 3.18 12.12
C GLN A 82 -9.40 4.28 11.53
N ILE A 83 -8.59 4.91 12.37
CA ILE A 83 -7.51 5.81 11.91
C ILE A 83 -6.21 5.10 12.26
N GLU A 84 -5.40 4.73 11.27
CA GLU A 84 -4.20 3.94 11.52
C GLU A 84 -2.96 4.47 10.81
N THR A 85 -1.81 4.21 11.41
CA THR A 85 -0.51 4.42 10.78
C THR A 85 0.32 3.15 10.87
N THR A 86 1.17 2.92 9.87
CA THR A 86 2.06 1.75 9.84
C THR A 86 3.47 2.20 10.24
N PRO A 87 3.95 1.90 11.46
CA PRO A 87 5.26 2.39 11.89
C PRO A 87 6.41 1.83 11.08
N VAL A 88 6.24 0.76 10.31
CA VAL A 88 7.34 0.21 9.49
C VAL A 88 7.47 0.94 8.15
N MET A 89 6.35 1.38 7.59
CA MET A 89 6.25 2.02 6.27
C MET A 89 6.08 3.53 6.45
N ARG A 90 7.13 4.18 6.94
CA ARG A 90 7.21 5.64 7.17
C ARG A 90 8.02 6.29 6.04
N GLY A 91 7.84 7.60 5.87
CA GLY A 91 8.37 8.34 4.73
C GLY A 91 7.60 8.05 3.44
N THR A 92 7.99 8.71 2.36
CA THR A 92 7.36 8.64 1.04
C THR A 92 8.42 8.66 -0.05
N VAL A 93 8.15 8.01 -1.20
CA VAL A 93 9.08 8.05 -2.34
C VAL A 93 9.02 9.43 -2.99
N HIS A 94 7.80 9.96 -3.15
CA HIS A 94 7.55 11.26 -3.76
C HIS A 94 6.99 12.26 -2.73
N PRO A 95 7.06 13.57 -3.02
CA PRO A 95 6.42 14.58 -2.19
C PRO A 95 4.91 14.35 -2.06
N VAL A 96 4.39 14.60 -0.86
CA VAL A 96 2.94 14.63 -0.61
C VAL A 96 2.29 15.83 -1.29
N ARG A 97 0.98 15.75 -1.51
CA ARG A 97 0.17 16.81 -2.12
C ARG A 97 -0.95 17.21 -1.17
N GLU A 98 -1.22 18.50 -1.03
CA GLU A 98 -2.49 18.95 -0.47
C GLU A 98 -3.57 18.72 -1.54
N MET A 99 -4.66 18.07 -1.17
CA MET A 99 -5.76 17.77 -2.06
C MET A 99 -7.08 18.04 -1.36
N ASP A 100 -8.00 18.63 -2.09
CA ASP A 100 -9.41 18.66 -1.71
C ASP A 100 -10.09 17.38 -2.19
N VAL A 101 -11.13 16.97 -1.48
CA VAL A 101 -11.97 15.85 -1.92
C VAL A 101 -12.57 16.14 -3.30
N ARG A 102 -12.88 15.08 -4.06
CA ARG A 102 -13.48 15.22 -5.37
C ARG A 102 -14.85 15.90 -5.31
N PRO A 103 -15.29 16.64 -6.34
CA PRO A 103 -16.58 17.34 -6.33
C PRO A 103 -17.77 16.45 -5.95
N VAL A 104 -17.83 15.23 -6.49
CA VAL A 104 -18.90 14.25 -6.16
C VAL A 104 -18.88 13.85 -4.68
N VAL A 105 -17.71 13.80 -4.06
CA VAL A 105 -17.53 13.50 -2.64
C VAL A 105 -17.93 14.70 -1.79
N GLU A 106 -17.54 15.91 -2.21
CA GLU A 106 -17.93 17.16 -1.55
C GLU A 106 -19.45 17.35 -1.56
N ASP A 107 -20.11 17.15 -2.70
CA ASP A 107 -21.56 17.25 -2.83
C ASP A 107 -22.29 16.25 -1.90
N ALA A 108 -21.72 15.05 -1.73
CA ALA A 108 -22.33 13.99 -0.93
C ALA A 108 -22.07 14.12 0.58
N PHE A 109 -20.87 14.56 0.99
CA PHE A 109 -20.41 14.49 2.38
C PHE A 109 -19.90 15.81 2.96
N GLY A 110 -19.77 16.84 2.13
CA GLY A 110 -19.20 18.13 2.46
C GLY A 110 -17.70 18.22 2.17
N PHE A 111 -17.19 19.44 2.25
CA PHE A 111 -15.79 19.76 1.97
C PHE A 111 -14.84 19.12 2.99
N ALA A 112 -13.71 18.60 2.48
CA ALA A 112 -12.55 18.25 3.27
C ALA A 112 -11.28 18.41 2.42
N SER A 113 -10.17 18.75 3.09
CA SER A 113 -8.84 18.85 2.50
C SER A 113 -7.84 18.10 3.36
N ALA A 114 -6.83 17.49 2.72
CA ALA A 114 -5.80 16.74 3.42
C ALA A 114 -4.50 16.64 2.62
N GLN A 115 -3.41 16.39 3.35
CA GLN A 115 -2.18 15.85 2.76
C GLN A 115 -2.42 14.42 2.30
N VAL A 116 -2.22 14.16 1.01
CA VAL A 116 -2.37 12.87 0.36
C VAL A 116 -1.03 12.45 -0.24
N LEU A 117 -0.72 11.16 -0.20
CA LEU A 117 0.47 10.65 -0.89
C LEU A 117 0.39 10.96 -2.39
N ASN A 118 1.56 10.98 -3.05
CA ASN A 118 1.60 11.03 -4.49
C ASN A 118 0.81 9.84 -5.10
N PHE A 119 0.22 10.04 -6.27
CA PHE A 119 -0.51 9.00 -6.98
C PHE A 119 0.32 7.70 -7.12
N ALA A 120 1.61 7.84 -7.47
CA ALA A 120 2.51 6.72 -7.61
C ALA A 120 2.71 5.97 -6.28
N ASP A 121 2.86 6.67 -5.16
CA ASP A 121 2.97 6.07 -3.82
C ASP A 121 1.67 5.37 -3.37
N LEU A 122 0.51 5.97 -3.67
CA LEU A 122 -0.80 5.37 -3.36
C LEU A 122 -0.98 4.03 -4.06
N TYR A 123 -0.72 4.02 -5.38
CA TYR A 123 -0.96 2.86 -6.20
C TYR A 123 0.17 1.83 -6.14
N ALA A 124 1.41 2.22 -5.87
CA ALA A 124 2.48 1.28 -5.51
C ALA A 124 2.09 0.45 -4.29
N GLY A 125 1.51 1.08 -3.26
CA GLY A 125 0.94 0.39 -2.11
C GLY A 125 -0.20 -0.55 -2.46
N LYS A 126 -1.05 -0.19 -3.43
CA LYS A 126 -2.16 -1.03 -3.91
C LYS A 126 -1.69 -2.23 -4.71
N LEU A 127 -0.73 -2.05 -5.62
CA LEU A 127 -0.09 -3.13 -6.36
C LEU A 127 0.56 -4.13 -5.41
N ALA A 128 1.31 -3.65 -4.41
CA ALA A 128 1.90 -4.51 -3.39
C ALA A 128 0.84 -5.28 -2.58
N ALA A 129 -0.25 -4.63 -2.16
CA ALA A 129 -1.33 -5.31 -1.45
C ALA A 129 -2.05 -6.34 -2.34
N ALA A 130 -2.37 -5.97 -3.58
CA ALA A 130 -3.05 -6.83 -4.54
C ALA A 130 -2.24 -8.10 -4.82
N LEU A 131 -0.93 -7.99 -5.05
CA LEU A 131 -0.07 -9.15 -5.29
C LEU A 131 0.14 -10.00 -4.03
N SER A 132 0.22 -9.37 -2.85
CA SER A 132 0.48 -10.07 -1.60
C SER A 132 -0.70 -10.90 -1.10
N ARG A 133 -1.92 -10.35 -1.12
CA ARG A 133 -3.13 -10.95 -0.51
C ARG A 133 -4.32 -11.12 -1.45
N GLN A 134 -4.32 -10.46 -2.61
CA GLN A 134 -5.34 -10.62 -3.66
C GLN A 134 -6.78 -10.47 -3.19
N HIS A 135 -7.02 -9.54 -2.25
CA HIS A 135 -8.35 -9.26 -1.72
C HIS A 135 -9.20 -8.53 -2.78
N PRO A 136 -10.52 -8.80 -2.89
CA PRO A 136 -11.41 -8.17 -3.88
C PRO A 136 -11.29 -6.64 -3.98
N ARG A 137 -11.20 -5.94 -2.84
CA ARG A 137 -11.00 -4.48 -2.79
C ARG A 137 -9.71 -4.01 -3.45
N ASP A 138 -8.62 -4.76 -3.30
CA ASP A 138 -7.34 -4.38 -3.91
C ASP A 138 -7.35 -4.63 -5.41
N LEU A 139 -7.95 -5.75 -5.85
CA LEU A 139 -8.12 -6.05 -7.27
C LEU A 139 -9.06 -5.05 -7.95
N PHE A 140 -10.10 -4.57 -7.27
CA PHE A 140 -10.96 -3.50 -7.78
C PHE A 140 -10.19 -2.19 -7.95
N ASP A 141 -9.46 -1.75 -6.91
CA ASP A 141 -8.68 -0.51 -6.98
C ASP A 141 -7.60 -0.58 -8.08
N VAL A 142 -6.95 -1.74 -8.24
CA VAL A 142 -5.98 -1.98 -9.32
C VAL A 142 -6.67 -2.07 -10.69
N GLY A 143 -7.88 -2.61 -10.77
CA GLY A 143 -8.68 -2.60 -12.00
C GLY A 143 -8.86 -1.19 -12.55
N LEU A 144 -9.25 -0.25 -11.68
CA LEU A 144 -9.37 1.17 -12.04
C LEU A 144 -8.03 1.78 -12.48
N LEU A 145 -6.94 1.41 -11.80
CA LEU A 145 -5.60 1.86 -12.17
C LEU A 145 -5.19 1.40 -13.56
N LEU A 146 -5.50 0.16 -13.96
CA LEU A 146 -5.03 -0.40 -15.22
C LEU A 146 -5.59 0.33 -16.45
N ASP A 147 -6.67 1.10 -16.27
CA ASP A 147 -7.29 1.96 -17.28
C ASP A 147 -6.88 3.45 -17.12
N ASP A 148 -6.09 3.79 -16.11
CA ASP A 148 -5.59 5.15 -15.84
C ASP A 148 -4.27 5.39 -16.60
N GLU A 149 -4.14 6.53 -17.29
CA GLU A 149 -2.94 6.91 -18.04
C GLU A 149 -1.69 7.07 -17.18
N ARG A 150 -1.88 7.33 -15.87
CA ARG A 150 -0.81 7.43 -14.87
C ARG A 150 -0.31 6.06 -14.41
N ALA A 151 -0.88 4.96 -14.92
CA ALA A 151 -0.25 3.64 -14.84
C ALA A 151 0.95 3.59 -15.78
N ASP A 152 2.01 4.28 -15.39
CA ASP A 152 3.18 4.56 -16.20
C ASP A 152 4.48 4.04 -15.56
N LYS A 153 5.61 4.39 -16.18
CA LYS A 153 6.94 3.99 -15.72
C LYS A 153 7.29 4.58 -14.34
N ALA A 154 6.79 5.77 -14.01
CA ALA A 154 7.04 6.38 -12.70
C ALA A 154 6.31 5.60 -11.59
N LEU A 155 5.06 5.20 -11.81
CA LEU A 155 4.35 4.29 -10.91
C LEU A 155 5.07 2.95 -10.78
N TRP A 156 5.49 2.35 -11.90
CA TRP A 156 6.19 1.07 -11.90
C TRP A 156 7.46 1.10 -11.04
N TYR A 157 8.33 2.10 -11.22
CA TYR A 157 9.55 2.24 -10.43
C TYR A 157 9.26 2.54 -8.96
N THR A 158 8.19 3.29 -8.67
CA THR A 158 7.72 3.48 -7.29
C THR A 158 7.25 2.16 -6.68
N PHE A 159 6.56 1.32 -7.45
CA PHE A 159 6.16 -0.01 -7.03
C PHE A 159 7.37 -0.90 -6.70
N LEU A 160 8.46 -0.84 -7.46
CA LEU A 160 9.69 -1.58 -7.14
C LEU A 160 10.29 -1.19 -5.77
N VAL A 161 10.18 0.08 -5.37
CA VAL A 161 10.54 0.52 -4.01
C VAL A 161 9.62 -0.10 -2.96
N TYR A 162 8.30 -0.09 -3.19
CA TYR A 162 7.32 -0.67 -2.26
C TYR A 162 7.44 -2.19 -2.17
N LEU A 163 7.76 -2.85 -3.28
CA LEU A 163 8.06 -4.28 -3.35
C LEU A 163 9.27 -4.61 -2.47
N THR A 164 10.34 -3.80 -2.54
CA THR A 164 11.51 -3.93 -1.66
C THR A 164 11.13 -3.83 -0.19
N CYS A 165 10.21 -2.93 0.17
CA CYS A 165 9.74 -2.78 1.55
C CYS A 165 8.88 -3.96 2.05
N SER A 166 8.44 -4.86 1.16
CA SER A 166 7.62 -6.01 1.53
C SER A 166 8.40 -7.00 2.41
N PRO A 167 7.75 -7.59 3.43
CA PRO A 167 8.36 -8.69 4.19
C PRO A 167 8.56 -9.95 3.31
N LYS A 168 7.79 -10.11 2.24
CA LYS A 168 7.91 -11.22 1.29
C LYS A 168 9.12 -11.04 0.37
N PRO A 169 9.78 -12.13 -0.08
CA PRO A 169 10.73 -12.07 -1.19
C PRO A 169 10.07 -11.52 -2.46
N ALA A 170 10.85 -10.90 -3.35
CA ALA A 170 10.31 -10.31 -4.58
C ALA A 170 9.62 -11.36 -5.47
N TRP A 171 10.20 -12.56 -5.58
CA TRP A 171 9.66 -13.65 -6.39
C TRP A 171 8.24 -14.07 -5.99
N GLU A 172 7.91 -14.06 -4.69
CA GLU A 172 6.57 -14.45 -4.21
C GLU A 172 5.50 -13.43 -4.61
N MET A 173 5.89 -12.17 -4.79
CA MET A 173 4.99 -11.09 -5.21
C MET A 173 4.84 -11.04 -6.73
N LEU A 174 5.89 -11.42 -7.48
CA LEU A 174 5.87 -11.51 -8.94
C LEU A 174 5.14 -12.77 -9.44
N GLU A 175 5.11 -13.82 -8.62
CA GLU A 175 4.36 -15.05 -8.88
C GLU A 175 3.32 -15.30 -7.76
N PRO A 176 2.29 -14.44 -7.65
CA PRO A 176 1.32 -14.56 -6.58
C PRO A 176 0.46 -15.80 -6.77
N GLN A 177 0.14 -16.46 -5.66
CA GLN A 177 -0.69 -17.68 -5.67
C GLN A 177 -2.06 -17.44 -6.32
N ILE A 178 -2.74 -18.49 -6.76
CA ILE A 178 -4.14 -18.35 -7.20
C ILE A 178 -5.01 -18.09 -5.96
N PRO A 179 -5.90 -17.08 -5.97
CA PRO A 179 -6.81 -16.82 -4.87
C PRO A 179 -7.67 -18.05 -4.55
N ARG A 180 -7.72 -18.45 -3.28
CA ARG A 180 -8.61 -19.51 -2.78
C ARG A 180 -9.88 -18.87 -2.21
N ASP A 181 -11.02 -19.56 -2.35
CA ASP A 181 -12.31 -19.14 -1.80
C ASP A 181 -12.72 -17.71 -2.18
N PHE A 182 -12.30 -17.26 -3.38
CA PHE A 182 -12.43 -15.86 -3.78
C PHE A 182 -13.89 -15.41 -3.85
N GLU A 183 -14.79 -16.28 -4.30
CA GLU A 183 -16.22 -16.00 -4.35
C GLU A 183 -16.78 -15.73 -2.95
N ASP A 184 -16.44 -16.57 -1.96
CA ASP A 184 -16.91 -16.41 -0.59
C ASP A 184 -16.38 -15.11 0.05
N ILE A 185 -15.09 -14.80 -0.17
CA ILE A 185 -14.48 -13.55 0.28
C ILE A 185 -15.16 -12.34 -0.39
N PHE A 186 -15.45 -12.43 -1.68
CA PHE A 186 -16.16 -11.39 -2.43
C PHE A 186 -17.57 -11.16 -1.86
N GLN A 187 -18.36 -12.22 -1.67
CA GLN A 187 -19.72 -12.13 -1.14
C GLN A 187 -19.72 -11.55 0.29
N ALA A 188 -18.79 -11.96 1.15
CA ALA A 188 -18.74 -11.55 2.55
C ALA A 188 -18.16 -10.14 2.77
N HIS A 189 -17.18 -9.72 1.96
CA HIS A 189 -16.35 -8.55 2.29
C HIS A 189 -16.32 -7.46 1.21
N PHE A 190 -17.01 -7.64 0.09
CA PHE A 190 -16.96 -6.68 -1.01
C PHE A 190 -18.27 -6.43 -1.76
N LYS A 191 -19.15 -7.43 -1.86
CA LYS A 191 -20.45 -7.26 -2.53
C LYS A 191 -21.24 -6.08 -1.95
N GLY A 192 -21.74 -5.23 -2.86
CA GLY A 192 -22.53 -4.04 -2.50
C GLY A 192 -21.69 -2.85 -1.98
N MET A 193 -20.36 -2.93 -2.02
CA MET A 193 -19.49 -1.81 -1.64
C MET A 193 -19.18 -0.85 -2.79
N THR A 194 -19.48 -1.22 -4.04
CA THR A 194 -19.17 -0.43 -5.24
C THR A 194 -20.39 0.37 -5.70
N ALA A 195 -20.16 1.52 -6.32
CA ALA A 195 -21.23 2.35 -6.89
C ALA A 195 -21.87 1.68 -8.11
N ALA A 196 -21.04 1.13 -8.99
CA ALA A 196 -21.47 0.27 -10.09
C ALA A 196 -21.43 -1.20 -9.67
N HIS A 197 -22.32 -2.03 -10.22
CA HIS A 197 -22.27 -3.46 -10.01
C HIS A 197 -20.95 -4.03 -10.56
N VAL A 198 -20.29 -4.88 -9.77
CA VAL A 198 -19.12 -5.66 -10.19
C VAL A 198 -19.28 -7.09 -9.71
N ALA A 199 -18.91 -8.05 -10.54
CA ALA A 199 -18.90 -9.47 -10.21
C ALA A 199 -17.50 -9.96 -9.86
N ALA A 200 -17.41 -11.06 -9.11
CA ALA A 200 -16.14 -11.65 -8.70
C ALA A 200 -15.25 -12.04 -9.91
N HIS A 201 -15.85 -12.57 -10.99
CA HIS A 201 -15.09 -12.94 -12.18
C HIS A 201 -14.41 -11.75 -12.85
N GLU A 202 -15.03 -10.56 -12.83
CA GLU A 202 -14.44 -9.33 -13.37
C GLU A 202 -13.17 -8.93 -12.60
N LEU A 203 -13.17 -9.10 -11.27
CA LEU A 203 -11.99 -8.84 -10.44
C LEU A 203 -10.85 -9.84 -10.71
N LEU A 204 -11.21 -11.09 -11.03
CA LEU A 204 -10.22 -12.10 -11.45
C LEU A 204 -9.65 -11.78 -12.85
N GLU A 205 -10.42 -11.15 -13.73
CA GLU A 205 -9.88 -10.61 -14.98
C GLU A 205 -8.92 -9.43 -14.72
N TYR A 206 -9.22 -8.53 -13.77
CA TYR A 206 -8.27 -7.48 -13.35
C TYR A 206 -6.97 -8.07 -12.81
N ARG A 207 -7.03 -9.17 -12.05
CA ARG A 207 -5.83 -9.90 -11.63
C ARG A 207 -5.01 -10.39 -12.83
N LYS A 208 -5.64 -11.00 -13.84
CA LYS A 208 -4.93 -11.47 -15.04
C LYS A 208 -4.28 -10.32 -15.80
N ARG A 209 -5.02 -9.22 -16.01
CA ARG A 209 -4.52 -7.99 -16.63
C ARG A 209 -3.35 -7.39 -15.86
N LEU A 210 -3.41 -7.36 -14.53
CA LEU A 210 -2.31 -6.93 -13.68
C LEU A 210 -1.03 -7.75 -13.93
N LEU A 211 -1.13 -9.08 -13.97
CA LEU A 211 0.03 -9.94 -14.18
C LEU A 211 0.64 -9.76 -15.58
N MET A 212 -0.20 -9.60 -16.62
CA MET A 212 0.27 -9.28 -17.96
C MET A 212 0.98 -7.92 -17.97
N ARG A 213 0.39 -6.90 -17.33
CA ARG A 213 0.99 -5.57 -17.25
C ARG A 213 2.33 -5.54 -16.49
N ILE A 214 2.47 -6.35 -15.43
CA ILE A 214 3.75 -6.50 -14.72
C ILE A 214 4.81 -7.09 -15.63
N ALA A 215 4.47 -8.07 -16.44
CA ALA A 215 5.40 -8.63 -17.42
C ALA A 215 5.82 -7.56 -18.46
N GLU A 216 4.84 -6.82 -19.00
CA GLU A 216 5.06 -5.69 -19.91
C GLU A 216 6.04 -4.64 -19.33
N TRP A 217 5.91 -4.32 -18.05
CA TRP A 217 6.77 -3.33 -17.38
C TRP A 217 8.12 -3.87 -16.91
N MET A 218 8.34 -5.19 -16.89
CA MET A 218 9.56 -5.82 -16.37
C MET A 218 10.73 -5.70 -17.36
N ASP A 219 11.23 -4.47 -17.53
CA ASP A 219 12.39 -4.13 -18.36
C ASP A 219 13.73 -4.54 -17.72
N GLU A 220 14.81 -4.47 -18.51
CA GLU A 220 16.17 -4.82 -18.07
C GLU A 220 16.61 -4.03 -16.81
N PRO A 221 16.42 -2.69 -16.72
CA PRO A 221 16.70 -1.95 -15.48
C PRO A 221 15.91 -2.47 -14.27
N SER A 222 14.64 -2.84 -14.45
CA SER A 222 13.81 -3.41 -13.36
C SER A 222 14.38 -4.73 -12.85
N GLN A 223 14.79 -5.62 -13.76
CA GLN A 223 15.39 -6.90 -13.40
C GLN A 223 16.74 -6.71 -12.70
N ALA A 224 17.60 -5.85 -13.25
CA ALA A 224 18.89 -5.51 -12.65
C ALA A 224 18.71 -4.92 -11.24
N PHE A 225 17.72 -4.04 -11.05
CA PHE A 225 17.39 -3.48 -9.74
C PHE A 225 17.00 -4.60 -8.75
N LEU A 226 16.08 -5.49 -9.12
CA LEU A 226 15.65 -6.58 -8.23
C LEU A 226 16.80 -7.51 -7.85
N PHE A 227 17.68 -7.84 -8.80
CA PHE A 227 18.87 -8.63 -8.52
C PHE A 227 19.85 -7.90 -7.60
N SER A 228 20.04 -6.59 -7.78
CA SER A 228 20.91 -5.77 -6.92
C SER A 228 20.46 -5.82 -5.45
N VAL A 229 19.14 -5.81 -5.21
CA VAL A 229 18.55 -5.91 -3.86
C VAL A 229 18.77 -7.30 -3.27
N GLU A 230 18.51 -8.37 -4.02
CA GLU A 230 18.73 -9.76 -3.54
C GLU A 230 20.24 -10.09 -3.36
N ASP A 231 21.13 -9.38 -4.06
CA ASP A 231 22.60 -9.46 -3.88
C ASP A 231 23.13 -8.58 -2.75
N GLU A 232 22.26 -7.92 -1.99
CA GLU A 232 22.63 -7.05 -0.87
C GLU A 232 23.48 -5.83 -1.30
N GLN A 233 23.44 -5.48 -2.59
CA GLN A 233 24.08 -4.32 -3.20
C GLN A 233 23.04 -3.49 -3.96
N PRO A 234 22.00 -2.99 -3.27
CA PRO A 234 20.86 -2.35 -3.93
C PRO A 234 21.29 -1.09 -4.68
N ASP A 235 20.96 -1.03 -5.97
CA ASP A 235 21.26 0.12 -6.83
C ASP A 235 19.97 0.80 -7.27
N PHE A 236 19.54 1.79 -6.47
CA PHE A 236 18.34 2.57 -6.74
C PHE A 236 18.50 3.57 -7.90
N GLU A 237 19.70 3.79 -8.42
CA GLU A 237 19.92 4.60 -9.62
C GLU A 237 19.35 3.91 -10.87
N LEU A 238 19.33 2.57 -10.90
CA LEU A 238 18.73 1.77 -11.99
C LEU A 238 17.24 2.08 -12.23
N ILE A 239 16.56 2.55 -11.19
CA ILE A 239 15.15 2.96 -11.25
C ILE A 239 14.97 4.47 -11.06
N GLY A 240 16.06 5.25 -11.08
CA GLY A 240 16.04 6.71 -10.96
C GLY A 240 15.50 7.25 -9.63
N LEU A 241 15.58 6.46 -8.54
CA LEU A 241 15.07 6.82 -7.23
C LEU A 241 16.11 6.64 -6.11
N PRO A 242 17.35 7.18 -6.24
CA PRO A 242 18.41 6.95 -5.26
C PRO A 242 18.03 7.37 -3.83
N GLN A 243 17.20 8.40 -3.68
CA GLN A 243 16.69 8.86 -2.39
C GLN A 243 15.86 7.79 -1.65
N ALA A 244 15.29 6.82 -2.35
CA ALA A 244 14.46 5.77 -1.76
C ALA A 244 15.28 4.82 -0.86
N LEU A 245 16.61 4.77 -1.02
CA LEU A 245 17.50 4.03 -0.12
C LEU A 245 17.38 4.49 1.34
N GLU A 246 17.03 5.76 1.55
CA GLU A 246 16.91 6.34 2.88
C GLU A 246 15.62 5.96 3.61
N LEU A 247 14.64 5.39 2.90
CA LEU A 247 13.34 5.03 3.47
C LEU A 247 13.47 3.97 4.57
N PRO A 248 12.81 4.17 5.73
CA PRO A 248 12.84 3.20 6.83
C PRO A 248 12.44 1.77 6.43
N GLY A 249 11.46 1.63 5.53
CA GLY A 249 11.03 0.33 5.00
C GLY A 249 12.12 -0.38 4.19
N VAL A 250 12.84 0.35 3.35
CA VAL A 250 13.98 -0.16 2.56
C VAL A 250 15.13 -0.54 3.49
N LYS A 251 15.56 0.36 4.38
CA LYS A 251 16.63 0.07 5.36
C LYS A 251 16.32 -1.18 6.18
N ARG A 252 15.07 -1.35 6.62
CA ARG A 252 14.65 -2.55 7.35
C ARG A 252 14.72 -3.81 6.50
N LYS A 253 14.33 -3.76 5.21
CA LYS A 253 14.47 -4.90 4.30
C LYS A 253 15.93 -5.32 4.18
N LEU A 254 16.82 -4.38 3.90
CA LEU A 254 18.25 -4.65 3.71
C LEU A 254 18.90 -5.23 4.97
N GLN A 255 18.55 -4.71 6.15
CA GLN A 255 18.97 -5.29 7.43
C GLN A 255 18.48 -6.73 7.62
N ASN A 256 17.26 -7.04 7.18
CA ASN A 256 16.72 -8.41 7.27
C ASN A 256 17.39 -9.35 6.26
N LEU A 257 17.71 -8.87 5.05
CA LEU A 257 18.47 -9.63 4.05
C LEU A 257 19.87 -9.99 4.57
N GLY A 258 20.58 -9.01 5.16
CA GLY A 258 21.88 -9.19 5.81
C GLY A 258 21.93 -10.22 6.93
N ARG A 259 20.78 -10.61 7.48
CA ARG A 259 20.65 -11.61 8.55
C ARG A 259 20.23 -12.99 8.06
N ARG A 260 19.91 -13.17 6.78
CA ARG A 260 19.53 -14.46 6.21
C ARG A 260 20.74 -15.38 6.11
N SER A 261 20.50 -16.70 6.18
CA SER A 261 21.54 -17.68 5.84
C SER A 261 21.87 -17.60 4.36
N GLU A 262 23.10 -18.00 4.02
CA GLU A 262 23.55 -18.06 2.62
C GLU A 262 22.64 -18.95 1.77
N ASP A 263 22.23 -20.12 2.29
CA ASP A 263 21.30 -21.03 1.61
C ASP A 263 19.96 -20.37 1.30
N LYS A 264 19.41 -19.60 2.24
CA LYS A 264 18.14 -18.91 2.05
C LYS A 264 18.27 -17.80 0.99
N ARG A 265 19.38 -17.05 1.00
CA ARG A 265 19.65 -16.04 -0.03
C ARG A 265 19.78 -16.67 -1.41
N ARG A 266 20.56 -17.75 -1.53
CA ARG A 266 20.73 -18.48 -2.78
C ARG A 266 19.39 -19.03 -3.31
N ALA A 267 18.56 -19.56 -2.42
CA ALA A 267 17.23 -20.06 -2.77
C ALA A 267 16.30 -18.94 -3.25
N ASP A 268 16.22 -17.80 -2.53
CA ASP A 268 15.37 -16.67 -2.95
C ASP A 268 15.84 -16.04 -4.26
N ARG A 269 17.15 -15.93 -4.47
CA ARG A 269 17.73 -15.43 -5.73
C ARG A 269 17.41 -16.35 -6.92
N LEU A 270 17.55 -17.67 -6.75
CA LEU A 270 17.19 -18.63 -7.79
C LEU A 270 15.68 -18.59 -8.10
N GLN A 271 14.83 -18.46 -7.07
CA GLN A 271 13.39 -18.32 -7.29
C GLN A 271 13.04 -17.03 -8.01
N LEU A 272 13.75 -15.93 -7.76
CA LEU A 272 13.57 -14.68 -8.50
C LEU A 272 13.95 -14.85 -9.97
N GLU A 273 15.11 -15.43 -10.27
CA GLU A 273 15.54 -15.71 -11.65
C GLU A 273 14.51 -16.59 -12.39
N GLN A 274 14.02 -17.63 -11.71
CA GLN A 274 12.99 -18.51 -12.26
C GLN A 274 11.64 -17.79 -12.46
N ALA A 275 11.24 -16.92 -11.54
CA ALA A 275 10.01 -16.13 -11.69
C ALA A 275 10.10 -15.18 -12.89
N LEU A 276 11.25 -14.50 -13.05
CA LEU A 276 11.48 -13.57 -14.16
C LEU A 276 11.49 -14.28 -15.52
N THR A 277 12.08 -15.48 -15.61
CA THR A 277 12.07 -16.28 -16.86
C THR A 277 10.70 -16.87 -17.21
N ARG A 278 9.80 -17.02 -16.23
CA ARG A 278 8.41 -17.45 -16.45
C ARG A 278 7.47 -16.31 -16.86
N LEU A 279 7.88 -15.05 -16.73
CA LEU A 279 7.07 -13.94 -17.19
C LEU A 279 6.87 -14.07 -18.72
N PRO A 280 5.66 -13.83 -19.22
CA PRO A 280 5.44 -13.83 -20.67
C PRO A 280 6.37 -12.81 -21.34
N PRO A 281 6.95 -13.14 -22.50
CA PRO A 281 7.82 -12.21 -23.22
C PRO A 281 7.01 -11.00 -23.68
N ASN A 282 7.68 -9.85 -23.70
CA ASN A 282 7.17 -8.59 -24.25
C ASN A 282 7.14 -8.58 -25.78
#